data_AF-D6SNP0-F1
#
_entry.id   AF-D6SNP0-F1
#
_cell.length_a   1.000
_cell.length_b   1.000
_cell.length_c   1.000
_cell.angle_alpha   90.00
_cell.angle_beta   90.00
_cell.angle_gamma   90.00
#
_symmetry.space_group_name_H-M   'P 1'
#
loop_
_entity.id
_entity.type
_entity.pdbx_description
1 polymer ?
#
loop_
_entity_poly.entity_id
_entity_poly.type
_entity_poly.pdbx_seq_one_letter_code
_entity_poly.pdbx_strand_id
1 'polypeptide(L)'
;MSEYIKLESDKISEGVKTIMDLGGHGLLRCVQCGACSAVCPGVKAGFPVLCRMLIKKILDGQLEEIIEDSSSWGCQACNRCTEVCPQGVRPQEVVFAFRRYQANDLAFSTSAITSQMNLHAYGHAVFTDARELRAKVGLPPEAPTSAYNEKAQKEIQTLLDNSPMGELGIF
;
A
#
# COMPACT_ATOMS: atom_id res chain seq x y z
N MET A 1 -22.89 -17.24 23.32
CA MET A 1 -21.66 -17.86 23.86
C MET A 1 -20.50 -17.06 23.32
N SER A 2 -19.76 -16.34 24.16
CA SER A 2 -18.64 -15.51 23.71
C SER A 2 -17.49 -16.41 23.31
N GLU A 3 -17.17 -16.49 22.02
CA GLU A 3 -15.87 -17.01 21.58
C GLU A 3 -14.79 -16.07 22.13
N TYR A 4 -13.96 -16.58 23.03
CA TYR A 4 -12.79 -15.85 23.50
C TYR A 4 -11.73 -15.89 22.40
N ILE A 5 -11.14 -14.73 22.09
CA ILE A 5 -9.99 -14.65 21.20
C ILE A 5 -8.81 -15.35 21.89
N LYS A 6 -8.30 -16.43 21.30
CA LYS A 6 -7.03 -17.04 21.72
C LYS A 6 -5.89 -16.21 21.17
N LEU A 7 -5.06 -15.68 22.06
CA LEU A 7 -3.84 -14.98 21.70
C LEU A 7 -2.67 -15.96 21.71
N GLU A 8 -1.99 -16.08 20.59
CA GLU A 8 -0.81 -16.93 20.43
C GLU A 8 0.44 -16.05 20.36
N SER A 9 1.34 -16.20 21.33
CA SER A 9 2.53 -15.34 21.46
C SER A 9 3.43 -15.37 20.22
N ASP A 10 3.51 -16.53 19.57
CA ASP A 10 4.34 -16.73 18.37
C ASP A 10 3.75 -15.96 17.19
N LYS A 11 2.43 -16.06 16.96
CA LYS A 11 1.71 -15.29 15.93
C LYS A 11 1.82 -13.78 16.13
N ILE A 12 1.74 -13.32 17.39
CA ILE A 12 1.93 -11.90 17.71
C ILE A 12 3.34 -11.45 17.33
N SER A 13 4.35 -12.21 17.77
CA SER A 13 5.76 -11.86 17.55
C SER A 13 6.10 -11.85 16.06
N GLU A 14 5.63 -12.86 15.33
CA GLU A 14 5.78 -12.96 13.88
C GLU A 14 5.07 -11.82 13.15
N GLY A 15 3.78 -11.59 13.44
CA GLY A 15 3.00 -10.56 12.77
C GLY A 15 3.55 -9.15 12.98
N VAL A 16 3.98 -8.85 14.21
CA VAL A 16 4.65 -7.58 14.53
C VAL A 16 5.96 -7.45 13.76
N LYS A 17 6.81 -8.48 13.79
CA LYS A 17 8.11 -8.46 13.10
C LYS A 17 7.93 -8.26 11.60
N THR A 18 7.04 -9.02 10.97
CA THR A 18 6.74 -8.92 9.54
C THR A 18 6.32 -7.50 9.14
N ILE A 19 5.41 -6.88 9.89
CA ILE A 19 4.96 -5.51 9.59
C ILE A 19 6.06 -4.48 9.84
N MET A 20 6.90 -4.65 10.86
CA MET A 20 8.04 -3.77 11.11
C MET A 20 9.09 -3.87 9.99
N ASP A 21 9.42 -5.08 9.54
CA ASP A 21 10.37 -5.33 8.44
C ASP A 21 9.87 -4.73 7.11
N LEU A 22 8.55 -4.69 6.91
CA LEU A 22 7.89 -4.04 5.76
C LEU A 22 7.71 -2.52 5.92
N GLY A 23 8.26 -1.92 6.98
CA GLY A 23 8.33 -0.47 7.19
C GLY A 23 7.28 0.12 8.13
N GLY A 24 6.51 -0.70 8.86
CA GLY A 24 5.48 -0.30 9.82
C GLY A 24 6.03 0.16 11.17
N HIS A 25 6.97 1.12 11.16
CA HIS A 25 7.71 1.50 12.36
C HIS A 25 6.84 2.10 13.47
N GLY A 26 7.19 1.79 14.72
CA GLY A 26 6.56 2.37 15.90
C GLY A 26 5.20 1.79 16.28
N LEU A 27 4.74 0.72 15.61
CA LEU A 27 3.44 0.08 15.89
C LEU A 27 3.29 -0.34 17.36
N LEU A 28 4.38 -0.80 18.00
CA LEU A 28 4.42 -1.19 19.41
C LEU A 28 4.17 -0.05 20.41
N ARG A 29 4.26 1.21 19.97
CA ARG A 29 3.93 2.39 20.82
C ARG A 29 2.44 2.70 20.84
N CYS A 30 1.61 1.95 20.11
CA CYS A 30 0.19 2.25 20.01
C CYS A 30 -0.55 1.93 21.32
N VAL A 31 -1.04 2.97 21.98
CA VAL A 31 -1.87 2.86 23.19
C VAL A 31 -3.38 2.80 22.91
N GLN A 32 -3.77 2.53 21.67
CA GLN A 32 -5.18 2.36 21.25
C GLN A 32 -6.11 3.57 21.53
N CYS A 33 -5.59 4.79 21.62
CA CYS A 33 -6.36 6.00 21.93
C CYS A 33 -7.41 6.43 20.89
N GLY A 34 -7.29 5.99 19.63
CA GLY A 34 -8.29 6.25 18.58
C GLY A 34 -8.21 7.59 17.86
N ALA A 35 -7.25 8.46 18.18
CA ALA A 35 -7.05 9.75 17.50
C ALA A 35 -6.96 9.60 15.97
N CYS A 36 -6.24 8.58 15.49
CA CYS A 36 -6.10 8.27 14.07
C CYS A 36 -7.42 7.89 13.39
N SER A 37 -8.27 7.11 14.06
CA SER A 37 -9.57 6.71 13.51
C SER A 37 -10.54 7.89 13.47
N ALA A 38 -10.51 8.77 14.47
CA ALA A 38 -11.40 9.95 14.54
C ALA A 38 -11.22 10.91 13.34
N VAL A 39 -9.98 11.05 12.85
CA VAL A 39 -9.66 11.92 11.70
C VAL A 39 -9.74 11.22 10.35
N CYS A 40 -9.95 9.90 10.32
CA CYS A 40 -9.80 9.12 9.10
C CYS A 40 -11.07 9.16 8.22
N PRO A 41 -10.97 9.60 6.95
CA PRO A 41 -12.10 9.53 6.03
C PRO A 41 -12.47 8.09 5.66
N GLY A 42 -11.49 7.17 5.57
CA GLY A 42 -11.75 5.75 5.28
C GLY A 42 -12.58 5.08 6.38
N VAL A 43 -12.25 5.35 7.65
CA VAL A 43 -13.07 4.86 8.78
C VAL A 43 -14.50 5.42 8.70
N LYS A 44 -14.65 6.71 8.38
CA LYS A 44 -15.98 7.34 8.20
C LYS A 44 -16.76 6.78 7.01
N ALA A 45 -16.07 6.32 5.97
CA ALA A 45 -16.65 5.65 4.81
C ALA A 45 -17.03 4.18 5.07
N GLY A 46 -16.78 3.66 6.28
CA GLY A 46 -17.20 2.32 6.68
C GLY A 46 -16.13 1.24 6.55
N PHE A 47 -14.85 1.57 6.38
CA PHE A 47 -13.76 0.59 6.40
C PHE A 47 -13.34 0.24 7.84
N PRO A 48 -13.66 -0.97 8.35
CA PRO A 48 -13.56 -1.28 9.78
C PRO A 48 -12.13 -1.55 10.26
N VAL A 49 -11.25 -2.10 9.42
CA VAL A 49 -9.88 -2.51 9.79
C VAL A 49 -8.88 -1.49 9.30
N LEU A 50 -8.97 -0.26 9.83
CA LEU A 50 -8.07 0.83 9.46
C LEU A 50 -7.48 1.54 10.67
N CYS A 51 -6.24 2.03 10.52
CA CYS A 51 -5.50 2.77 11.54
C CYS A 51 -5.44 2.03 12.88
N ARG A 52 -6.21 2.47 13.89
CA ARG A 52 -6.24 1.86 15.23
C ARG A 52 -6.60 0.38 15.17
N MET A 53 -7.63 0.02 14.40
CA MET A 53 -8.12 -1.35 14.34
C MET A 53 -7.15 -2.28 13.62
N LEU A 54 -6.52 -1.82 12.54
CA LEU A 54 -5.44 -2.56 11.88
C LEU A 54 -4.28 -2.83 12.84
N ILE A 55 -3.80 -1.80 13.55
CA ILE A 55 -2.73 -1.97 14.54
C ILE A 55 -3.17 -2.93 15.64
N LYS A 56 -4.42 -2.88 16.11
CA LYS A 56 -4.94 -3.80 17.12
C LYS A 56 -4.89 -5.25 16.62
N LYS A 57 -5.35 -5.51 15.40
CA LYS A 57 -5.35 -6.84 14.78
C LYS A 57 -3.93 -7.41 14.66
N ILE A 58 -2.97 -6.58 14.24
CA ILE A 58 -1.55 -6.98 14.20
C ILE A 58 -1.02 -7.32 15.60
N LEU A 59 -1.31 -6.47 16.60
CA LEU A 59 -0.89 -6.69 17.99
C LEU A 59 -1.59 -7.87 18.67
N ASP A 60 -2.73 -8.33 18.13
CA ASP A 60 -3.44 -9.52 18.56
C ASP A 60 -2.96 -10.79 17.84
N GLY A 61 -1.98 -10.68 16.95
CA GLY A 61 -1.47 -11.81 16.16
C GLY A 61 -2.42 -12.27 15.06
N GLN A 62 -3.36 -11.40 14.65
CA GLN A 62 -4.41 -11.73 13.70
C GLN A 62 -4.05 -11.36 12.26
N LEU A 63 -2.76 -11.44 11.89
CA LEU A 63 -2.26 -10.90 10.62
C LEU A 63 -2.78 -11.72 9.42
N GLU A 64 -2.80 -13.04 9.53
CA GLU A 64 -3.29 -13.97 8.50
C GLU A 64 -4.80 -13.82 8.32
N GLU A 65 -5.53 -13.67 9.41
CA GLU A 65 -6.99 -13.61 9.44
C GLU A 65 -7.56 -12.35 8.75
N ILE A 66 -6.74 -11.31 8.62
CA ILE A 66 -7.13 -10.05 7.97
C ILE A 66 -6.53 -9.87 6.58
N ILE A 67 -5.82 -10.87 6.03
CA ILE A 67 -5.09 -10.72 4.76
C ILE A 67 -6.00 -10.33 3.58
N GLU A 68 -7.22 -10.87 3.54
CA GLU A 68 -8.25 -10.55 2.53
C GLU A 68 -9.08 -9.30 2.88
N ASP A 69 -8.84 -8.65 4.02
CA ASP A 69 -9.59 -7.46 4.41
C ASP A 69 -9.22 -6.26 3.52
N SER A 70 -10.23 -5.73 2.81
CA SER A 70 -10.05 -4.63 1.87
C SER A 70 -9.92 -3.24 2.51
N SER A 71 -10.08 -3.13 3.84
CA SER A 71 -10.04 -1.85 4.56
C SER A 71 -8.75 -1.09 4.30
N SER A 72 -7.61 -1.79 4.33
CA SER A 72 -6.30 -1.19 4.06
C SER A 72 -6.28 -0.43 2.74
N TRP A 73 -6.93 -0.95 1.69
CA TRP A 73 -7.04 -0.36 0.35
C TRP A 73 -7.99 0.86 0.32
N GLY A 74 -8.88 1.01 1.30
CA GLY A 74 -9.68 2.22 1.53
C GLY A 74 -8.88 3.43 2.05
N CYS A 75 -7.65 3.24 2.53
CA CYS A 75 -6.79 4.35 2.96
C CYS A 75 -6.43 5.28 1.79
N GLN A 76 -6.70 6.58 1.96
CA GLN A 76 -6.44 7.63 0.98
C GLN A 76 -5.02 8.22 1.05
N ALA A 77 -4.11 7.61 1.84
CA ALA A 77 -2.74 8.08 2.02
C ALA A 77 -2.59 9.57 2.43
N CYS A 78 -3.61 10.14 3.10
CA CYS A 78 -3.67 11.57 3.40
C CYS A 78 -2.84 12.03 4.61
N ASN A 79 -2.12 11.11 5.26
CA ASN A 79 -1.24 11.32 6.42
C ASN A 79 -1.83 11.93 7.71
N ARG A 80 -3.12 12.30 7.75
CA ARG A 80 -3.75 12.88 8.96
C ARG A 80 -3.57 12.04 10.22
N CYS A 81 -3.62 10.72 10.11
CA CYS A 81 -3.47 9.81 11.25
C CYS A 81 -2.07 9.86 11.88
N THR A 82 -1.03 10.16 11.09
CA THR A 82 0.34 10.34 11.55
C THR A 82 0.47 11.65 12.30
N GLU A 83 -0.06 12.73 11.74
CA GLU A 83 0.04 14.08 12.32
C GLU A 83 -0.64 14.20 13.70
N VAL A 84 -1.72 13.45 13.93
CA VAL A 84 -2.47 13.53 15.20
C VAL A 84 -2.05 12.49 16.23
N CYS A 85 -1.06 11.63 15.94
CA CYS A 85 -0.72 10.54 16.85
C CYS A 85 0.06 11.06 18.08
N PRO A 86 -0.49 10.94 19.31
CA PRO A 86 0.19 11.43 20.52
C PRO A 86 1.37 10.56 20.96
N GLN A 87 1.55 9.38 20.34
CA GLN A 87 2.63 8.43 20.66
C GLN A 87 3.67 8.34 19.53
N GLY A 88 3.53 9.18 18.50
CA GLY A 88 4.39 9.12 17.32
C GLY A 88 4.37 7.76 16.62
N VAL A 89 3.28 7.00 16.74
CA VAL A 89 3.00 5.89 15.82
C VAL A 89 2.72 6.54 14.47
N ARG A 90 3.26 6.00 13.36
CA ARG A 90 3.02 6.52 12.01
C ARG A 90 2.00 5.61 11.32
N PRO A 91 0.68 5.75 11.55
CA PRO A 91 -0.28 4.69 11.22
C PRO A 91 -0.46 4.53 9.71
N GLN A 92 -0.18 5.58 8.91
CA GLN A 92 -0.13 5.44 7.46
C GLN A 92 0.95 4.44 7.02
N GLU A 93 2.12 4.47 7.65
CA GLU A 93 3.21 3.55 7.32
C GLU A 93 2.89 2.12 7.69
N VAL A 94 2.20 1.90 8.83
CA VAL A 94 1.67 0.59 9.20
C VAL A 94 0.68 0.08 8.15
N VAL A 95 -0.24 0.95 7.67
CA VAL A 95 -1.17 0.58 6.60
C VAL A 95 -0.43 0.21 5.31
N PHE A 96 0.62 0.94 4.95
CA PHE A 96 1.42 0.65 3.75
C PHE A 96 2.26 -0.63 3.90
N ALA A 97 2.82 -0.88 5.07
CA ALA A 97 3.50 -2.13 5.38
C ALA A 97 2.54 -3.33 5.27
N PHE A 98 1.31 -3.19 5.79
CA PHE A 98 0.29 -4.21 5.64
C PHE A 98 -0.14 -4.40 4.17
N ARG A 99 -0.26 -3.34 3.37
CA ARG A 99 -0.51 -3.47 1.92
C ARG A 99 0.60 -4.21 1.19
N ARG A 100 1.87 -4.05 1.59
CA ARG A 100 2.99 -4.84 1.04
C ARG A 100 2.86 -6.32 1.42
N TYR A 101 2.48 -6.59 2.67
CA TYR A 101 2.18 -7.96 3.11
C TYR A 101 1.06 -8.59 2.27
N GLN A 102 -0.05 -7.87 2.08
CA GLN A 102 -1.14 -8.32 1.20
C GLN A 102 -0.70 -8.50 -0.25
N ALA A 103 0.13 -7.60 -0.78
CA ALA A 103 0.62 -7.69 -2.15
C ALA A 103 1.49 -8.92 -2.39
N ASN A 104 2.28 -9.34 -1.40
CA ASN A 104 3.08 -10.57 -1.48
C ASN A 104 2.21 -11.84 -1.62
N ASP A 105 0.95 -11.79 -1.16
CA ASP A 105 -0.02 -12.88 -1.29
C ASP A 105 -1.06 -12.63 -2.40
N LEU A 106 -0.81 -11.64 -3.28
CA LEU A 106 -1.70 -11.23 -4.35
C LEU A 106 -3.10 -10.75 -3.88
N ALA A 107 -3.25 -10.40 -2.60
CA ALA A 107 -4.47 -9.88 -1.98
C ALA A 107 -4.67 -8.37 -2.27
N PHE A 108 -4.74 -8.02 -3.56
CA PHE A 108 -5.01 -6.66 -4.04
C PHE A 108 -5.89 -6.66 -5.29
N SER A 109 -6.49 -5.51 -5.60
CA SER A 109 -7.41 -5.40 -6.74
C SER A 109 -6.68 -5.57 -8.07
N THR A 110 -7.26 -6.36 -8.97
CA THR A 110 -6.80 -6.51 -10.37
C THR A 110 -6.76 -5.18 -11.13
N SER A 111 -7.51 -4.17 -10.70
CA SER A 111 -7.44 -2.81 -11.26
C SER A 111 -6.04 -2.19 -11.16
N ALA A 112 -5.21 -2.64 -10.22
CA ALA A 112 -3.83 -2.19 -10.11
C ALA A 112 -2.94 -2.74 -11.24
N ILE A 113 -3.27 -3.90 -11.83
CA ILE A 113 -2.41 -4.63 -12.78
C ILE A 113 -2.14 -3.78 -14.03
N THR A 114 -3.17 -3.20 -14.65
CA THR A 114 -3.00 -2.39 -15.87
C THR A 114 -2.02 -1.23 -15.67
N SER A 115 -2.08 -0.55 -14.53
CA SER A 115 -1.17 0.56 -14.23
C SER A 115 0.26 0.07 -14.04
N GLN A 116 0.44 -1.10 -13.44
CA GLN A 116 1.75 -1.75 -13.27
C GLN A 116 2.33 -2.19 -14.63
N MET A 117 1.54 -2.84 -15.48
CA MET A 117 1.95 -3.23 -16.83
C MET A 117 2.34 -2.01 -17.68
N ASN A 118 1.57 -0.91 -17.60
CA ASN A 118 1.94 0.31 -18.31
C ASN A 118 3.25 0.92 -17.78
N LEU A 119 3.46 0.88 -16.46
CA LEU A 119 4.70 1.35 -15.85
C LEU A 119 5.90 0.54 -16.35
N HIS A 120 5.76 -0.77 -16.49
CA HIS A 120 6.80 -1.63 -17.05
C HIS A 120 7.03 -1.40 -18.55
N ALA A 121 5.96 -1.39 -19.35
CA ALA A 121 6.06 -1.28 -20.80
C ALA A 121 6.51 0.12 -21.28
N TYR A 122 5.99 1.18 -20.64
CA TYR A 122 6.13 2.56 -21.12
C TYR A 122 6.76 3.51 -20.10
N GLY A 123 7.12 3.03 -18.91
CA GLY A 123 7.64 3.87 -17.83
C GLY A 123 6.61 4.81 -17.21
N HIS A 124 5.31 4.60 -17.45
CA HIS A 124 4.21 5.44 -16.95
C HIS A 124 3.02 4.59 -16.53
N ALA A 125 2.39 4.89 -15.39
CA ALA A 125 1.16 4.21 -14.97
C ALA A 125 -0.01 4.46 -15.95
N VAL A 126 -0.07 5.66 -16.53
CA VAL A 126 -1.07 6.05 -17.53
C VAL A 126 -0.34 6.38 -18.82
N PHE A 127 -0.57 5.57 -19.85
CA PHE A 127 -0.03 5.79 -21.18
C PHE A 127 -1.15 5.83 -22.22
N THR A 128 -1.05 6.80 -23.12
CA THR A 128 -1.88 6.91 -24.32
C THR A 128 -1.09 7.68 -25.37
N ASP A 129 -1.28 7.37 -26.64
CA ASP A 129 -0.64 8.13 -27.71
C ASP A 129 -1.32 9.48 -27.88
N ALA A 130 -0.79 10.49 -27.20
CA ALA A 130 -1.32 11.85 -27.20
C ALA A 130 -0.63 12.77 -28.23
N ARG A 131 0.19 12.25 -29.15
CA ARG A 131 0.99 13.06 -30.08
C ARG A 131 0.17 14.06 -30.88
N GLU A 132 -0.96 13.61 -31.43
CA GLU A 132 -1.88 14.47 -32.20
C GLU A 132 -2.53 15.54 -31.32
N LEU A 133 -3.03 15.17 -30.13
CA LEU A 133 -3.66 16.11 -29.20
C LEU A 133 -2.67 17.17 -28.71
N ARG A 134 -1.42 16.78 -28.44
CA ARG A 134 -0.34 17.69 -28.04
C ARG A 134 -0.01 18.68 -29.17
N ALA A 135 0.10 18.19 -30.41
CA ALA A 135 0.32 19.06 -31.57
C ALA A 135 -0.81 20.08 -31.75
N LYS A 136 -2.08 19.68 -31.56
CA LYS A 136 -3.24 20.58 -31.66
C LYS A 136 -3.20 21.75 -30.68
N VAL A 137 -2.55 21.58 -29.53
CA VAL A 137 -2.38 22.65 -28.51
C VAL A 137 -0.99 23.30 -28.55
N GLY A 138 -0.21 23.07 -29.60
CA GLY A 138 1.10 23.68 -29.79
C GLY A 138 2.23 23.10 -28.92
N LEU A 139 2.03 21.92 -28.33
CA LEU A 139 3.05 21.20 -27.57
C LEU A 139 3.86 20.27 -28.48
N PRO A 140 5.12 19.93 -28.13
CA PRO A 140 5.88 18.89 -28.82
C PRO A 140 5.08 17.58 -28.85
N PRO A 141 4.90 16.93 -30.02
CA PRO A 141 4.10 15.71 -30.11
C PRO A 141 4.56 14.66 -29.11
N GLU A 142 5.87 14.39 -29.04
CA GLU A 142 6.47 13.51 -28.06
C GLU A 142 6.83 14.30 -26.79
N ALA A 143 6.35 13.82 -25.65
CA ALA A 143 6.71 14.40 -24.36
C ALA A 143 8.11 13.92 -23.96
N PRO A 144 8.98 14.78 -23.39
CA PRO A 144 10.32 14.40 -22.96
C PRO A 144 10.27 13.57 -21.67
N THR A 145 9.78 12.33 -21.78
CA THR A 145 9.52 11.40 -20.67
C THR A 145 10.01 10.00 -21.04
N SER A 146 9.99 9.06 -20.09
CA SER A 146 10.34 7.65 -20.36
C SER A 146 9.49 7.00 -21.45
N ALA A 147 8.27 7.48 -21.74
CA ALA A 147 7.39 6.89 -22.74
C ALA A 147 7.97 6.88 -24.17
N TYR A 148 8.89 7.79 -24.48
CA TYR A 148 9.52 7.93 -25.79
C TYR A 148 11.06 7.85 -25.71
N ASN A 149 11.58 7.26 -24.63
CA ASN A 149 13.01 7.10 -24.42
C ASN A 149 13.34 5.64 -24.10
N GLU A 150 13.81 4.91 -25.10
CA GLU A 150 14.11 3.48 -25.00
C GLU A 150 15.14 3.15 -23.91
N LYS A 151 16.13 4.02 -23.69
CA LYS A 151 17.13 3.81 -22.64
C LYS A 151 16.48 3.88 -21.26
N ALA A 152 15.64 4.89 -21.03
CA ALA A 152 14.92 5.04 -19.77
C ALA A 152 13.93 3.90 -19.53
N GLN A 153 13.24 3.41 -20.58
CA GLN A 153 12.35 2.25 -20.48
C GLN A 153 13.11 1.00 -20.02
N LYS A 154 14.26 0.70 -20.65
CA LYS A 154 15.09 -0.45 -20.28
C LYS A 154 15.60 -0.36 -18.84
N GLU A 155 15.98 0.83 -18.38
CA GLU A 155 16.39 1.05 -16.98
C GLU A 155 15.22 0.78 -16.01
N ILE A 156 14.02 1.27 -16.32
CA ILE A 156 12.81 1.02 -15.50
C ILE A 156 12.47 -0.47 -15.48
N GLN A 157 12.45 -1.13 -16.63
CA GLN A 157 12.19 -2.57 -16.75
C GLN A 157 13.18 -3.38 -15.91
N THR A 158 14.47 -3.08 -16.03
CA THR A 158 15.52 -3.74 -15.24
C THR A 158 15.25 -3.60 -13.73
N LEU A 159 14.83 -2.43 -13.24
CA LEU A 159 14.52 -2.24 -11.83
C LEU A 159 13.27 -3.02 -11.39
N LEU A 160 12.24 -3.07 -12.23
CA LEU A 160 10.99 -3.76 -11.92
C LEU A 160 11.15 -5.29 -11.96
N ASP A 161 11.85 -5.80 -12.96
CA ASP A 161 12.14 -7.24 -13.13
C ASP A 161 12.96 -7.79 -11.96
N ASN A 162 13.83 -6.95 -11.37
CA ASN A 162 14.65 -7.30 -10.19
C ASN A 162 14.01 -6.86 -8.85
N SER A 163 12.71 -6.58 -8.84
CA SER A 163 11.97 -6.23 -7.62
C SER A 163 11.13 -7.41 -7.10
N PRO A 164 10.67 -7.38 -5.84
CA PRO A 164 9.72 -8.39 -5.34
C PRO A 164 8.46 -8.54 -6.20
N MET A 165 8.02 -7.46 -6.87
CA MET A 165 6.87 -7.52 -7.79
C MET A 165 7.19 -8.28 -9.09
N GLY A 166 8.45 -8.22 -9.54
CA GLY A 166 8.94 -9.02 -10.66
C GLY A 166 9.01 -10.50 -10.31
N GLU A 167 9.45 -10.85 -9.09
CA GLU A 167 9.45 -12.23 -8.59
C GLU A 167 8.04 -12.85 -8.53
N LEU A 168 7.02 -12.01 -8.27
CA LEU A 168 5.61 -12.42 -8.28
C LEU A 168 5.01 -12.59 -9.69
N GLY A 169 5.74 -12.26 -10.75
CA GLY A 169 5.28 -12.40 -12.13
C GLY A 169 4.13 -11.46 -12.50
N ILE A 170 4.10 -10.25 -11.92
CA ILE A 170 3.03 -9.25 -12.16
C ILE A 170 3.18 -8.57 -13.53
N PHE A 171 4.40 -8.52 -14.06
CA PHE A 171 4.75 -7.86 -15.32
C PHE A 171 4.98 -8.89 -16.45
#